data_AF-A0A955SW57-F1
#
_entry.id   AF-A0A955SW57-F1
#
_cell.length_a   1.000
_cell.length_b   1.000
_cell.length_c   1.000
_cell.angle_alpha   90.00
_cell.angle_beta   90.00
_cell.angle_gamma   90.00
#
_symmetry.space_group_name_H-M   'P 1'
#
loop_
_entity.id
_entity.type
_entity.pdbx_description
1 polymer ?
#
loop_
_entity_poly.entity_id
_entity_poly.type
_entity_poly.pdbx_seq_one_letter_code
_entity_poly.pdbx_strand_id
1 'polypeptide(L)' 'PGGSLYNIEHSNGGLITFPGGIPIKNGAGEIIGAIGVSGSTVEDDHAVAEAGVAAVS' A
#
# COMPACT_ATOMS: atom_id res chain seq x y z
N PRO A 1 6.99 -3.70 20.27
CA PRO A 1 6.76 -2.70 21.34
C PRO A 1 7.87 -1.66 21.37
N GLY A 2 7.53 -0.36 21.43
CA GLY A 2 8.52 0.71 21.62
C GLY A 2 8.81 1.62 20.41
N GLY A 3 8.14 1.45 19.27
CA GLY A 3 8.15 2.41 18.16
C GLY A 3 7.04 3.46 18.29
N SER A 4 7.18 4.60 17.60
CA SER A 4 6.18 5.69 17.62
C SER A 4 4.79 5.27 17.11
N LEU A 5 4.72 4.26 16.24
CA LEU A 5 3.49 3.72 15.66
C LEU A 5 3.16 2.30 16.16
N TYR A 6 3.68 1.89 17.32
CA TYR A 6 3.37 0.57 17.88
C TYR A 6 1.86 0.40 18.07
N ASN A 7 1.30 -0.74 17.62
CA ASN A 7 -0.12 -1.08 17.61
C ASN A 7 -1.01 -0.27 16.65
N ILE A 8 -0.44 0.42 15.66
CA ILE A 8 -1.25 1.13 14.65
C ILE A 8 -2.14 0.17 13.84
N GLU A 9 -1.70 -1.08 13.67
CA GLU A 9 -2.40 -2.18 13.00
C GLU A 9 -3.76 -2.51 13.62
N HIS A 10 -4.01 -2.18 14.89
CA HIS A 10 -5.31 -2.40 15.54
C HIS A 10 -6.34 -1.31 15.22
N SER A 11 -5.91 -0.19 14.64
CA SER A 11 -6.84 0.88 14.23
C SER A 11 -7.57 0.51 12.94
N ASN A 12 -8.65 1.26 12.62
CA ASN A 12 -9.36 1.18 11.33
C ASN A 12 -9.83 -0.24 10.92
N GLY A 13 -10.08 -1.13 11.88
CA GLY A 13 -10.54 -2.48 11.61
C GLY A 13 -9.44 -3.47 11.18
N GLY A 14 -8.17 -3.09 11.27
CA GLY A 14 -7.03 -3.91 10.88
C GLY A 14 -6.23 -3.29 9.74
N LEU A 15 -5.16 -2.56 10.07
CA LEU A 15 -4.22 -2.07 9.06
C LEU A 15 -3.12 -3.09 8.80
N ILE A 16 -2.59 -3.07 7.58
CA ILE A 16 -1.41 -3.83 7.15
C ILE A 16 -0.28 -2.85 6.86
N THR A 17 0.89 -3.08 7.45
CA THR A 17 2.05 -2.16 7.38
C THR A 17 3.27 -2.76 6.66
N PHE A 18 3.13 -3.93 6.05
CA PHE A 18 4.14 -4.50 5.16
C PHE A 18 3.81 -4.19 3.69
N PRO A 19 4.77 -4.33 2.76
CA PRO A 19 4.58 -3.95 1.36
C PRO A 19 3.42 -4.67 0.65
N GLY A 20 2.85 -4.01 -0.37
CA GLY A 20 1.72 -4.51 -1.17
C GLY A 20 0.59 -3.49 -1.38
N GLY A 21 0.56 -2.39 -0.60
CA GLY A 21 -0.36 -1.27 -0.77
C GLY A 21 0.32 -0.01 -1.30
N ILE A 22 -0.22 0.61 -2.36
CA ILE A 22 0.35 1.84 -2.97
C ILE A 22 -0.76 2.85 -3.31
N PRO A 23 -0.64 4.15 -2.93
CA PRO A 23 -1.57 5.19 -3.36
C PRO A 23 -1.49 5.45 -4.87
N ILE A 24 -2.65 5.67 -5.50
CA ILE A 24 -2.77 6.09 -6.91
C ILE A 24 -2.93 7.60 -6.95
N LYS A 25 -2.12 8.27 -7.77
CA LYS A 25 -2.18 9.72 -7.98
C LYS A 25 -2.59 10.03 -9.42
N ASN A 26 -3.39 11.09 -9.61
CA ASN A 26 -3.67 11.60 -10.95
C ASN A 26 -2.51 12.49 -11.46
N GLY A 27 -2.62 12.98 -12.70
CA GLY A 27 -1.60 13.85 -13.32
C GLY A 27 -1.41 15.20 -12.62
N ALA A 28 -2.32 15.63 -11.74
CA ALA A 28 -2.16 16.81 -10.88
C ALA A 28 -1.47 16.48 -9.54
N GLY A 29 -1.15 15.20 -9.29
CA GLY A 29 -0.52 14.71 -8.06
C GLY A 29 -1.51 14.42 -6.92
N GLU A 30 -2.81 14.51 -7.17
CA GLU A 30 -3.85 14.26 -6.16
C GLU A 30 -4.06 12.76 -5.96
N ILE A 31 -4.21 12.32 -4.71
CA ILE A 31 -4.53 10.92 -4.39
C ILE A 31 -6.00 10.67 -4.75
N ILE A 32 -6.24 9.74 -5.68
CA ILE A 32 -7.57 9.38 -6.15
C ILE A 32 -8.02 7.98 -5.71
N GLY A 33 -7.13 7.24 -5.06
CA GLY A 33 -7.38 5.88 -4.57
C GLY A 33 -6.09 5.18 -4.16
N ALA A 34 -6.16 3.86 -4.04
CA ALA A 34 -5.01 3.00 -3.79
C ALA A 34 -5.23 1.61 -4.41
N ILE A 35 -4.13 0.90 -4.66
CA ILE A 35 -4.12 -0.52 -5.00
C ILE A 35 -3.56 -1.31 -3.82
N GLY A 36 -4.07 -2.53 -3.61
CA GLY A 36 -3.56 -3.49 -2.64
C GLY A 36 -3.43 -4.88 -3.28
N VAL A 37 -2.27 -5.52 -3.13
CA VAL A 37 -1.95 -6.84 -3.68
C VAL A 37 -1.50 -7.77 -2.55
N SER A 38 -1.93 -9.04 -2.61
CA SER A 38 -1.46 -10.09 -1.72
C SER A 38 -1.49 -11.45 -2.43
N GLY A 39 -0.42 -12.21 -2.34
CA GLY A 39 -0.39 -13.59 -2.83
C GLY A 39 0.98 -14.26 -2.91
N SER A 40 2.08 -13.50 -2.82
CA SER A 40 3.45 -14.05 -2.88
C SER A 40 4.32 -13.48 -1.74
N THR A 41 5.63 -13.34 -1.96
CA THR A 41 6.52 -12.56 -1.10
C THR A 41 6.08 -11.09 -1.07
N VAL A 42 6.43 -10.36 -0.02
CA VAL A 42 6.07 -8.93 0.07
C VAL A 42 6.74 -8.10 -1.03
N GLU A 43 7.90 -8.55 -1.53
CA GLU A 43 8.60 -7.97 -2.66
C GLU A 43 7.81 -8.17 -3.97
N ASP A 44 7.29 -9.37 -4.20
CA ASP A 44 6.46 -9.66 -5.38
C ASP A 44 5.13 -8.90 -5.32
N ASP A 45 4.48 -8.88 -4.15
CA ASP A 45 3.23 -8.13 -3.93
C ASP A 45 3.44 -6.64 -4.21
N HIS A 46 4.58 -6.08 -3.78
CA HIS A 46 4.95 -4.71 -4.08
C HIS A 46 5.19 -4.48 -5.58
N ALA A 47 5.96 -5.35 -6.24
CA ALA A 47 6.26 -5.23 -7.68
C ALA A 47 4.98 -5.28 -8.54
N VAL A 48 4.03 -6.14 -8.19
CA VAL A 48 2.72 -6.21 -8.88
C VAL A 48 1.91 -4.94 -8.62
N ALA A 49 1.88 -4.43 -7.38
CA ALA A 49 1.19 -3.19 -7.06
C ALA A 49 1.80 -1.99 -7.83
N GLU A 50 3.12 -1.89 -7.92
CA GLU A 50 3.84 -0.85 -8.67
C GLU A 50 3.48 -0.90 -10.16
N ALA A 51 3.49 -2.08 -10.77
CA ALA A 51 3.07 -2.26 -12.16
C ALA A 51 1.62 -1.81 -12.40
N GLY A 52 0.72 -2.10 -11.46
CA GLY A 52 -0.67 -1.64 -11.50
C GLY A 52 -0.81 -0.12 -11.44
N VAL A 53 -0.07 0.54 -10.55
CA VAL A 53 -0.05 2.01 -10.46
C VAL A 53 0.52 2.62 -11.75
N ALA A 54 1.62 2.09 -12.28
CA ALA A 54 2.28 2.60 -13.49
C ALA A 54 1.39 2.53 -14.74
N ALA A 55 0.43 1.61 -14.79
CA ALA A 55 -0.49 1.47 -15.92
C ALA A 55 -1.57 2.57 -15.98
N VAL A 56 -1.81 3.29 -14.88
CA VAL A 56 -2.92 4.26 -14.74
C VAL A 56 -2.49 5.65 -14.28
N SER A 57 -1.21 5.83 -13.96
CA SER A 57 -0.65 7.10 -13.46
C SER A 57 -0.09 7.97 -14.57
#